data_AF-G2D951-F1
#
_entry.id   AF-G2D951-F1
#
_cell.length_a   1.000
_cell.length_b   1.000
_cell.length_c   1.000
_cell.angle_alpha   90.00
_cell.angle_beta   90.00
_cell.angle_gamma   90.00
#
_symmetry.space_group_name_H-M   'P 1'
#
loop_
_entity.id
_entity.type
_entity.pdbx_description
1 polymer ?
#
loop_
_entity_poly.entity_id
_entity_poly.type
_entity_poly.pdbx_seq_one_letter_code
_entity_poly.pdbx_strand_id
1 'polypeptide(L)'
;MAGEGPGFQDTIKLLYGYLPEQRKIVGMEILDSRETPGLGDKIFKDKDFVANFDGLAVDPQIKAVKKGSKSAPYEIDAITGATISSKAVVRIINGAHAKWDKRL
;
A
#
# COMPACT_ATOMS: atom_id res chain seq x y z
N MET A 1 7.45 -8.75 4.27
CA MET A 1 6.22 -9.43 4.71
C MET A 1 5.25 -9.54 3.54
N ALA A 2 4.48 -10.64 3.47
CA ALA A 2 3.54 -10.88 2.37
C ALA A 2 2.10 -10.53 2.77
N GLY A 3 1.35 -10.01 1.80
CA GLY A 3 -0.07 -9.71 1.92
C GLY A 3 -0.80 -9.95 0.60
N GLU A 4 -2.06 -10.36 0.71
CA GLU A 4 -2.96 -10.52 -0.43
C GLU A 4 -4.39 -10.13 -0.05
N GLY A 5 -5.18 -9.74 -1.04
CA GLY A 5 -6.59 -9.45 -0.85
C GLY A 5 -7.25 -8.90 -2.11
N PRO A 6 -8.57 -8.66 -2.06
CA PRO A 6 -9.31 -8.20 -3.23
C PRO A 6 -8.83 -6.81 -3.66
N GLY A 7 -8.60 -6.63 -4.97
CA GLY A 7 -8.41 -5.35 -5.65
C GLY A 7 -9.72 -4.72 -6.11
N PHE A 8 -9.72 -4.01 -7.23
CA PHE A 8 -10.95 -3.55 -7.89
C PHE A 8 -11.54 -4.64 -8.78
N GLN A 9 -10.71 -5.33 -9.57
CA GLN A 9 -11.15 -6.40 -10.48
C GLN A 9 -10.78 -7.80 -9.98
N ASP A 10 -9.57 -7.98 -9.48
CA ASP A 10 -9.07 -9.29 -9.03
C ASP A 10 -8.19 -9.12 -7.78
N THR A 11 -7.69 -10.22 -7.26
CA THR A 11 -6.78 -10.27 -6.11
C THR A 11 -5.46 -9.58 -6.43
N ILE A 12 -5.01 -8.75 -5.49
CA ILE A 12 -3.68 -8.14 -5.50
C ILE A 12 -2.82 -8.91 -4.51
N LYS A 13 -1.63 -9.34 -4.93
CA LYS A 13 -0.60 -9.92 -4.08
C LYS A 13 0.59 -8.98 -4.02
N LEU A 14 1.10 -8.74 -2.81
CA LEU A 14 2.20 -7.80 -2.60
C LEU A 14 3.13 -8.25 -1.49
N LEU A 15 4.35 -7.72 -1.55
CA LEU A 15 5.31 -7.74 -0.46
C LEU A 15 5.54 -6.31 0.02
N TYR A 16 5.87 -6.16 1.30
CA TYR A 16 6.36 -4.90 1.85
C TYR A 16 7.51 -5.15 2.83
N GLY A 17 8.48 -4.24 2.85
CA GLY A 17 9.56 -4.22 3.83
C GLY A 17 9.10 -3.51 5.10
N TYR A 18 9.50 -4.00 6.27
CA TYR A 18 9.15 -3.38 7.55
C TYR A 18 10.33 -3.40 8.49
N LEU A 19 10.55 -2.28 9.18
CA LEU A 19 11.54 -2.11 10.23
C LEU A 19 10.82 -2.03 11.59
N PRO A 20 10.88 -3.07 12.43
CA PRO A 20 10.24 -3.10 13.73
C PRO A 20 10.71 -1.98 14.67
N GLU A 21 12.03 -1.75 14.73
CA GLU A 21 12.69 -0.75 15.58
C GLU A 21 12.13 0.68 15.36
N GLN A 22 11.72 0.99 14.12
CA GLN A 22 11.22 2.30 13.75
C GLN A 22 9.71 2.32 13.52
N ARG A 23 9.04 1.16 13.57
CA ARG A 23 7.64 0.95 13.19
C ARG A 23 7.30 1.58 11.83
N LYS A 24 8.13 1.29 10.82
CA LYS A 24 8.01 1.87 9.47
C LYS A 24 8.07 0.82 8.37
N ILE A 25 7.33 1.07 7.31
CA ILE A 25 7.49 0.40 6.02
C ILE A 25 8.64 1.09 5.25
N VAL A 26 9.49 0.30 4.60
CA VAL A 26 10.65 0.77 3.84
C VAL A 26 10.50 0.58 2.32
N GLY A 27 9.32 0.16 1.90
CA GLY A 27 9.00 -0.08 0.51
C GLY A 27 7.97 -1.19 0.34
N MET A 28 7.44 -1.29 -0.88
CA MET A 28 6.53 -2.36 -1.28
C MET A 28 6.75 -2.75 -2.72
N GLU A 29 6.34 -3.96 -3.06
CA GLU A 29 6.34 -4.50 -4.42
C GLU A 29 5.06 -5.28 -4.67
N ILE A 30 4.43 -5.06 -5.83
CA ILE A 30 3.30 -5.87 -6.28
C ILE A 30 3.85 -7.10 -6.99
N LEU A 31 3.50 -8.29 -6.50
CA LEU A 31 3.90 -9.56 -7.10
C LEU A 31 2.94 -10.00 -8.20
N ASP A 32 1.64 -9.79 -7.98
CA ASP A 32 0.60 -10.20 -8.90
C ASP A 32 -0.60 -9.25 -8.78
N SER A 33 -1.16 -8.85 -9.91
CA SER A 33 -2.31 -7.97 -10.02
C SER A 33 -2.92 -8.08 -11.40
N ARG A 34 -4.25 -8.25 -11.47
CA ARG A 34 -5.02 -8.23 -12.72
C ARG A 34 -5.96 -7.03 -12.80
N GLU A 35 -5.53 -5.92 -12.24
CA GLU A 35 -6.25 -4.65 -12.31
C GLU A 35 -6.30 -4.09 -13.73
N THR A 36 -7.22 -3.15 -13.96
CA THR A 36 -7.49 -2.63 -15.30
C THR A 36 -6.25 -1.94 -15.88
N PRO A 37 -5.76 -2.36 -17.07
CA PRO A 37 -4.65 -1.70 -17.74
C PRO A 37 -4.92 -0.20 -17.96
N GLY A 38 -3.96 0.66 -17.61
CA GLY A 38 -4.06 2.11 -17.76
C GLY A 38 -4.78 2.85 -16.62
N LEU A 39 -5.41 2.11 -15.69
CA LEU A 39 -6.07 2.65 -14.51
C LEU A 39 -5.45 2.04 -13.25
N GLY A 40 -5.87 0.84 -12.88
CA GLY A 40 -5.50 0.19 -11.62
C GLY A 40 -4.10 -0.41 -11.62
N ASP A 41 -3.51 -0.69 -12.79
CA ASP A 41 -2.11 -1.13 -12.92
C ASP A 41 -1.07 -0.07 -12.52
N LYS A 42 -1.51 1.19 -12.34
CA LYS A 42 -0.68 2.27 -11.84
C LYS A 42 -0.17 2.04 -10.41
N ILE A 43 -0.81 1.16 -9.63
CA ILE A 43 -0.35 0.82 -8.27
C ILE A 43 1.07 0.23 -8.20
N PHE A 44 1.62 -0.23 -9.33
CA PHE A 44 3.02 -0.68 -9.45
C PHE A 44 3.83 0.02 -10.54
N LYS A 45 3.17 0.73 -11.46
CA LYS A 45 3.85 1.49 -12.54
C LYS A 45 4.11 2.95 -12.16
N ASP A 46 3.29 3.53 -11.29
CA ASP A 46 3.44 4.91 -10.84
C ASP A 46 4.50 4.97 -9.73
N LYS A 47 5.66 5.53 -10.05
CA LYS A 47 6.80 5.64 -9.13
C LYS A 47 6.49 6.54 -7.93
N ASP A 48 5.67 7.57 -8.11
CA ASP A 48 5.28 8.46 -7.01
C ASP A 48 4.41 7.69 -6.02
N PHE A 49 3.51 6.85 -6.53
CA PHE A 49 2.70 5.99 -5.68
C PHE A 49 3.55 4.98 -4.90
N VAL A 50 4.48 4.27 -5.56
CA VAL A 50 5.36 3.31 -4.87
C VAL A 50 6.26 4.00 -3.84
N ALA A 51 6.78 5.19 -4.15
CA ALA A 51 7.61 5.97 -3.25
C ALA A 51 6.88 6.41 -1.96
N ASN A 52 5.54 6.44 -1.94
CA ASN A 52 4.81 6.73 -0.72
C ASN A 52 5.05 5.72 0.42
N PHE A 53 5.52 4.52 0.08
CA PHE A 53 5.73 3.42 1.03
C PHE A 53 7.17 3.36 1.56
N ASP A 54 8.07 4.22 1.07
CA ASP A 54 9.40 4.36 1.65
C ASP A 54 9.34 5.26 2.90
N GLY A 55 9.81 4.74 4.04
CA GLY A 55 9.76 5.43 5.33
C GLY A 55 8.36 5.67 5.91
N LEU A 56 7.33 4.98 5.42
CA LEU A 56 5.93 5.17 5.81
C LEU A 56 5.65 4.63 7.21
N ALA A 57 5.11 5.46 8.10
CA ALA A 57 4.73 5.04 9.45
C ALA A 57 3.52 4.10 9.42
N VAL A 58 3.52 3.07 10.27
CA VAL A 58 2.38 2.14 10.38
C VAL A 58 1.32 2.60 11.38
N ASP A 59 1.68 3.48 12.32
CA ASP A 59 0.81 3.99 13.37
C ASP A 59 0.22 5.37 13.03
N PRO A 60 -1.04 5.67 13.43
CA PRO A 60 -1.98 4.78 14.11
C PRO A 60 -2.57 3.71 13.18
N GLN A 61 -2.62 3.98 11.87
CA GLN A 61 -2.92 3.02 10.81
C GLN A 61 -2.62 3.69 9.47
N ILE A 62 -2.09 2.96 8.48
CA ILE A 62 -1.84 3.51 7.15
C ILE A 62 -3.15 3.92 6.48
N LYS A 63 -3.16 5.08 5.84
CA LYS A 63 -4.36 5.65 5.20
C LYS A 63 -4.07 6.18 3.79
N ALA A 64 -4.90 5.78 2.83
CA ALA A 64 -4.90 6.40 1.50
C ALA A 64 -5.75 7.67 1.52
N VAL A 65 -5.16 8.79 1.08
CA VAL A 65 -5.82 10.10 0.93
C VAL A 65 -5.85 10.54 -0.53
N LYS A 66 -6.51 11.66 -0.82
CA LYS A 66 -6.55 12.20 -2.19
C LYS A 66 -5.14 12.66 -2.58
N LYS A 67 -4.75 12.46 -3.85
CA LYS A 67 -3.46 12.95 -4.35
C LYS A 67 -3.23 14.43 -3.98
N GLY A 68 -2.10 14.71 -3.33
CA GLY A 68 -1.71 16.06 -2.90
C GLY A 68 -2.37 16.51 -1.59
N SER A 69 -3.09 15.64 -0.90
CA SER A 69 -3.68 15.94 0.42
C SER A 69 -2.99 15.18 1.56
N LYS A 70 -1.89 14.47 1.28
CA LYS A 70 -1.05 13.83 2.30
C LYS A 70 -0.51 14.87 3.27
N SER A 71 -0.77 14.66 4.55
CA SER A 71 -0.37 15.56 5.64
C SER A 71 0.31 14.84 6.80
N ALA A 72 0.12 13.52 6.92
CA ALA A 72 0.67 12.71 8.00
C ALA A 72 1.68 11.66 7.50
N PRO A 73 2.61 11.19 8.36
CA PRO A 73 3.66 10.24 7.99
C PRO A 73 3.15 8.82 7.73
N TYR A 74 1.90 8.50 8.07
CA TYR A 74 1.21 7.23 7.80
C TYR A 74 0.23 7.34 6.61
N GLU A 75 0.18 8.49 5.95
CA GLU A 75 -0.69 8.71 4.80
C GLU A 75 0.05 8.42 3.49
N ILE A 76 -0.70 7.91 2.51
CA ILE A 76 -0.24 7.75 1.13
C ILE A 76 -1.19 8.48 0.20
N ASP A 77 -0.64 9.10 -0.85
CA ASP A 77 -1.45 9.68 -1.91
C ASP A 77 -2.05 8.59 -2.80
N ALA A 78 -3.37 8.55 -2.92
CA ALA A 78 -4.05 7.67 -3.85
C ALA A 78 -3.85 8.16 -5.30
N ILE A 79 -3.94 7.24 -6.26
CA ILE A 79 -3.84 7.56 -7.67
C ILE A 79 -5.20 8.07 -8.18
N THR A 80 -5.19 9.23 -8.84
CA THR A 80 -6.37 9.77 -9.52
C THR A 80 -6.84 8.80 -10.62
N GLY A 81 -8.12 8.42 -10.58
CA GLY A 81 -8.69 7.44 -11.51
C GLY A 81 -8.45 5.97 -11.12
N ALA A 82 -7.68 5.70 -10.06
CA ALA A 82 -7.42 4.34 -9.54
C ALA A 82 -7.57 4.27 -8.01
N THR A 83 -8.49 5.06 -7.46
CA THR A 83 -8.65 5.22 -6.01
C THR A 83 -9.02 3.92 -5.30
N ILE A 84 -9.82 3.05 -5.93
CA ILE A 84 -10.20 1.76 -5.35
C ILE A 84 -8.97 0.84 -5.23
N SER A 85 -8.17 0.74 -6.30
CA SER A 85 -6.92 -0.04 -6.33
C SER A 85 -5.91 0.49 -5.30
N SER A 86 -5.72 1.81 -5.20
CA SER A 86 -4.85 2.42 -4.18
C SER A 86 -5.30 2.09 -2.75
N LYS A 87 -6.62 2.17 -2.47
CA LYS A 87 -7.16 1.80 -1.16
C LYS A 87 -7.04 0.31 -0.88
N ALA A 88 -7.13 -0.54 -1.91
CA ALA A 88 -6.96 -1.98 -1.77
C ALA A 88 -5.54 -2.33 -1.30
N VAL A 89 -4.51 -1.72 -1.89
CA VAL A 89 -3.11 -1.88 -1.45
C VAL A 89 -2.96 -1.56 0.04
N VAL A 90 -3.45 -0.38 0.47
CA VAL A 90 -3.39 0.03 1.88
C VAL A 90 -4.14 -0.95 2.79
N ARG A 91 -5.32 -1.42 2.38
CA ARG A 91 -6.09 -2.40 3.15
C ARG A 91 -5.32 -3.71 3.30
N ILE A 92 -4.70 -4.21 2.23
CA ILE A 92 -3.92 -5.45 2.23
C ILE A 92 -2.72 -5.31 3.18
N ILE A 93 -1.99 -4.20 3.10
CA ILE A 93 -0.83 -3.94 3.97
C ILE A 93 -1.27 -3.85 5.43
N ASN A 94 -2.31 -3.09 5.76
CA ASN A 94 -2.81 -3.00 7.14
C ASN A 94 -3.26 -4.36 7.67
N GLY A 95 -3.97 -5.14 6.86
CA GLY A 95 -4.43 -6.48 7.24
C GLY A 95 -3.29 -7.47 7.42
N ALA A 96 -2.26 -7.41 6.57
CA ALA A 96 -1.04 -8.20 6.72
C ALA A 96 -0.26 -7.77 7.96
N HIS A 97 -0.05 -6.47 8.16
CA HIS A 97 0.68 -5.95 9.30
C HIS A 97 0.03 -6.35 10.63
N ALA A 98 -1.30 -6.23 10.76
CA ALA A 98 -2.00 -6.68 11.97
C ALA A 98 -1.83 -8.18 12.28
N LYS A 99 -1.61 -9.02 11.26
CA LYS A 99 -1.32 -10.45 11.44
C LYS A 99 0.13 -10.71 11.87
N TRP A 100 1.08 -9.95 11.32
CA TRP A 100 2.51 -10.16 11.52
C TRP A 100 3.09 -9.40 12.71
N ASP A 101 2.54 -8.25 13.08
CA ASP A 101 2.97 -7.41 14.22
C ASP A 101 2.91 -8.19 15.55
N LYS A 102 1.96 -9.12 15.69
CA LYS A 102 1.88 -10.02 16.87
C LYS A 102 2.96 -11.10 16.93
N ARG A 103 3.79 -11.22 15.89
CA ARG A 103 4.79 -12.29 15.71
C ARG A 103 6.22 -11.77 15.67
N LEU A 104 6.39 -10.45 15.76
CA LEU A 104 7.67 -9.73 15.79
C LEU A 104 7.84 -9.10 17.17
#